data_AF-A0A3B0C9S9-F1
#
_entry.id   AF-A0A3B0C9S9-F1
#
_cell.length_a   1.000
_cell.length_b   1.000
_cell.length_c   1.000
_cell.angle_alpha   90.00
_cell.angle_beta   90.00
_cell.angle_gamma   90.00
#
_symmetry.space_group_name_H-M   'P 1'
#
loop_
_entity.id
_entity.type
_entity.pdbx_description
1 polymer ?
#
loop_
_entity_poly.entity_id
_entity_poly.type
_entity_poly.pdbx_seq_one_letter_code
_entity_poly.pdbx_strand_id
1 'polypeptide(L)'
;MKTTQIFLFALIGINLTLKSQSIPVTGDGYHYYGPNSTWNEYLKVGGHERGTNRASIVATNGNLHIDSKNGFGLYLNHYSQGKTLINTQGGDVGIGTTVPGAKLHVNNGNNSYGTILANADESSFSLYAKTLVTQPANVESFRLGLKHGLNENNGYISFYRSTSVSGGFLGLATNGLERIRISKDGNVGIGTTSPDEKLTVKGKIHSEEVKVDLSVPGPDYVFKEGYDLRSLKEVQEHIRENGHLPNIPSAAEMEKNGVELGLMNMKLLEKIEELTLYLIHQNEEIFELRKKVEILENK
;
A
#
# COMPACT_ATOMS: atom_id res chain seq x y z
N MET A 1 52.71 -15.97 49.41
CA MET A 1 52.99 -16.29 50.82
C MET A 1 52.44 -15.18 51.71
N LYS A 2 51.27 -15.37 52.31
CA LYS A 2 50.86 -14.81 53.61
C LYS A 2 49.76 -15.72 54.18
N THR A 3 50.26 -16.69 54.92
CA THR A 3 49.76 -17.51 56.01
C THR A 3 48.27 -17.42 56.39
N THR A 4 47.63 -18.56 56.19
CA THR A 4 46.40 -19.12 56.74
C THR A 4 46.21 -18.92 58.26
N GLN A 5 44.99 -18.57 58.70
CA GLN A 5 44.42 -19.11 59.93
C GLN A 5 43.06 -19.73 59.62
N ILE A 6 43.06 -21.04 59.41
CA ILE A 6 41.88 -21.90 59.45
C ILE A 6 41.69 -22.22 60.93
N PHE A 7 40.66 -21.65 61.54
CA PHE A 7 40.23 -22.06 62.87
C PHE A 7 39.51 -23.41 62.74
N LEU A 8 40.15 -24.45 63.27
CA LEU A 8 39.56 -25.76 63.51
C LEU A 8 38.65 -25.64 64.75
N PHE A 9 37.33 -25.59 64.56
CA PHE A 9 36.39 -25.77 65.66
C PHE A 9 36.09 -27.26 65.84
N ALA A 10 36.55 -27.79 66.98
CA ALA A 10 36.22 -29.12 67.44
C ALA A 10 34.75 -29.21 67.89
N LEU A 11 34.06 -30.24 67.39
CA LEU A 11 33.03 -31.06 68.04
C LEU A 11 32.20 -30.41 69.17
N ILE A 12 31.41 -29.40 68.81
CA ILE A 12 30.13 -29.12 69.48
C ILE A 12 29.12 -29.14 68.33
N GLY A 13 27.95 -29.76 68.52
CA GLY A 13 26.87 -29.84 67.54
C GLY A 13 26.27 -28.48 67.17
N ILE A 14 27.11 -27.57 66.68
CA ILE A 14 26.73 -26.30 66.10
C ILE A 14 26.32 -26.64 64.69
N ASN A 15 25.01 -26.78 64.49
CA ASN A 15 24.43 -26.72 63.17
C ASN A 15 24.89 -25.40 62.54
N LEU A 16 25.83 -25.46 61.61
CA LEU A 16 26.21 -24.32 60.79
C LEU A 16 25.04 -24.08 59.83
N THR A 17 23.99 -23.42 60.30
CA THR A 17 22.88 -23.01 59.46
C THR A 17 23.38 -21.87 58.58
N LEU A 18 23.87 -22.21 57.39
CA LEU A 18 23.97 -21.26 56.28
C LEU A 18 22.55 -20.84 55.92
N LYS A 19 21.99 -19.88 56.66
CA LYS A 19 20.80 -19.17 56.22
C LYS A 19 21.18 -18.53 54.90
N SER A 20 20.36 -18.71 53.87
CA SER A 20 20.46 -17.87 52.67
C SER A 20 20.37 -16.42 53.14
N GLN A 21 21.50 -15.71 53.13
CA GLN A 21 21.48 -14.27 53.33
C GLN A 21 20.86 -13.70 52.06
N SER A 22 19.58 -13.35 52.13
CA SER A 22 19.12 -12.22 51.35
C SER A 22 20.01 -11.06 51.80
N ILE A 23 20.82 -10.53 50.89
CA ILE A 23 21.53 -9.28 51.17
C ILE A 23 20.56 -8.19 50.77
N PRO A 24 19.85 -7.57 51.73
CA PRO A 24 18.90 -6.52 51.40
C PRO A 24 19.69 -5.33 50.86
N VAL A 25 19.55 -5.09 49.56
CA VAL A 25 19.97 -3.83 48.96
C VAL A 25 18.94 -2.79 49.38
N THR A 26 19.22 -2.10 50.49
CA THR A 26 18.36 -1.04 51.04
C THR A 26 18.94 0.32 50.66
N GLY A 27 18.06 1.23 50.24
CA GLY A 27 18.46 2.56 49.73
C GLY A 27 19.24 2.50 48.41
N ASP A 28 20.14 3.46 48.19
CA ASP A 28 20.94 3.61 46.97
C ASP A 28 22.14 2.62 46.86
N GLY A 29 22.18 1.60 47.73
CA GLY A 29 23.25 0.60 47.74
C GLY A 29 23.29 -0.26 46.48
N TYR A 30 24.45 -0.84 46.18
CA TYR A 30 24.63 -1.80 45.09
C TYR A 30 25.73 -2.82 45.43
N HIS A 31 25.62 -4.00 44.82
CA HIS A 31 26.58 -5.08 44.98
C HIS A 31 27.22 -5.42 43.63
N TYR A 32 28.49 -5.85 43.66
CA TYR A 32 29.18 -6.31 42.47
C TYR A 32 29.35 -7.83 42.49
N TYR A 33 29.02 -8.45 41.37
CA TYR A 33 29.17 -9.88 41.12
C TYR A 33 30.18 -10.06 39.99
N GLY A 34 31.32 -10.69 40.31
CA GLY A 34 32.44 -10.83 39.42
C GLY A 34 33.79 -10.70 40.14
N PRO A 35 34.89 -10.51 39.40
CA PRO A 35 34.90 -10.38 37.95
C PRO A 35 34.52 -11.69 37.26
N ASN A 36 33.93 -11.60 36.07
CA ASN A 36 33.96 -12.71 35.12
C ASN A 36 35.43 -13.05 34.85
N SER A 37 35.79 -14.32 35.06
CA SER A 37 37.18 -14.80 35.00
C SER A 37 37.85 -14.62 33.63
N THR A 38 37.08 -14.53 32.55
CA THR A 38 37.58 -14.34 31.19
C THR A 38 37.81 -12.88 30.85
N TRP A 39 36.91 -11.99 31.28
CA TRP A 39 36.87 -10.60 30.79
C TRP A 39 37.15 -9.53 31.85
N ASN A 40 37.33 -9.92 33.11
CA ASN A 40 37.50 -9.01 34.23
C ASN A 40 36.33 -8.01 34.42
N GLU A 41 35.14 -8.35 33.94
CA GLU A 41 33.93 -7.52 34.00
C GLU A 41 33.04 -7.89 35.19
N TYR A 42 32.28 -6.93 35.71
CA TYR A 42 31.41 -7.11 36.89
C TYR A 42 29.95 -6.82 36.55
N LEU A 43 29.03 -7.59 37.13
CA LEU A 43 27.61 -7.29 37.19
C LEU A 43 27.31 -6.46 38.44
N LYS A 44 26.71 -5.29 38.28
CA LYS A 44 26.18 -4.47 39.37
C LYS A 44 24.73 -4.87 39.65
N VAL A 45 24.35 -5.15 40.88
CA VAL A 45 22.95 -5.41 41.27
C VAL A 45 22.53 -4.36 42.31
N GLY A 46 21.51 -3.56 41.98
CA GLY A 46 21.00 -2.46 42.81
C GLY A 46 21.53 -1.04 42.45
N GLY A 47 21.01 -0.02 43.16
CA GLY A 47 21.41 1.39 43.08
C GLY A 47 20.76 2.21 41.94
N HIS A 48 20.52 3.51 42.12
CA HIS A 48 19.71 4.34 41.19
C HIS A 48 20.43 4.81 39.90
N GLU A 49 21.75 4.72 39.81
CA GLU A 49 22.52 5.35 38.73
C GLU A 49 22.53 4.56 37.40
N ARG A 50 21.92 5.15 36.36
CA ARG A 50 22.03 4.72 34.95
C ARG A 50 23.30 5.32 34.32
N GLY A 51 24.09 4.51 33.59
CA GLY A 51 25.26 5.00 32.81
C GLY A 51 26.65 4.55 33.28
N THR A 52 26.76 3.39 33.93
CA THR A 52 28.05 2.89 34.42
C THR A 52 28.88 2.16 33.36
N ASN A 53 30.19 2.04 33.58
CA ASN A 53 31.09 1.19 32.77
C ASN A 53 30.91 -0.32 33.05
N ARG A 54 29.75 -0.76 33.55
CA ARG A 54 29.42 -2.14 33.94
C ARG A 54 27.96 -2.44 33.56
N ALA A 55 27.64 -3.72 33.39
CA ALA A 55 26.26 -4.17 33.28
C ALA A 55 25.54 -4.06 34.63
N SER A 56 24.24 -3.80 34.63
CA SER A 56 23.48 -3.68 35.87
C SER A 56 22.08 -4.31 35.82
N ILE A 57 21.62 -4.78 36.98
CA ILE A 57 20.23 -5.15 37.25
C ILE A 57 19.75 -4.30 38.41
N VAL A 58 18.73 -3.48 38.20
CA VAL A 58 18.25 -2.51 39.19
C VAL A 58 16.74 -2.51 39.24
N ALA A 59 16.15 -2.39 40.43
CA ALA A 59 14.74 -2.07 40.59
C ALA A 59 14.57 -0.59 40.95
N THR A 60 13.82 0.18 40.15
CA THR A 60 13.51 1.59 40.43
C THR A 60 12.05 1.88 40.08
N ASN A 61 11.34 2.62 40.93
CA ASN A 61 9.93 3.01 40.70
C ASN A 61 9.02 1.81 40.38
N GLY A 62 9.27 0.66 41.01
CA GLY A 62 8.53 -0.59 40.76
C GLY A 62 8.90 -1.33 39.48
N ASN A 63 9.81 -0.80 38.65
CA ASN A 63 10.26 -1.42 37.40
C ASN A 63 11.60 -2.13 37.58
N LEU A 64 11.77 -3.26 36.88
CA LEU A 64 13.05 -3.94 36.74
C LEU A 64 13.77 -3.42 35.49
N HIS A 65 14.99 -2.91 35.67
CA HIS A 65 15.89 -2.52 34.59
C HIS A 65 17.01 -3.55 34.46
N ILE A 66 17.31 -3.95 33.22
CA ILE A 66 18.44 -4.80 32.86
C ILE A 66 19.22 -4.03 31.81
N ASP A 67 20.34 -3.43 32.23
CA ASP A 67 21.13 -2.52 31.40
C ASP A 67 22.49 -3.15 31.06
N SER A 68 22.89 -3.05 29.80
CA SER A 68 24.25 -3.36 29.38
C SER A 68 25.22 -2.25 29.78
N LYS A 69 26.52 -2.57 29.82
CA LYS A 69 27.60 -1.58 29.93
C LYS A 69 27.50 -0.58 28.78
N ASN A 70 27.81 0.70 29.04
CA ASN A 70 27.85 1.73 28.00
C ASN A 70 28.71 1.28 26.80
N GLY A 71 28.17 1.43 25.58
CA GLY A 71 28.80 0.98 24.34
C GLY A 71 28.55 -0.48 23.95
N PHE A 72 27.82 -1.26 24.75
CA PHE A 72 27.49 -2.66 24.48
C PHE A 72 25.97 -2.86 24.40
N GLY A 73 25.52 -3.85 23.60
CA GLY A 73 24.12 -4.24 23.49
C GLY A 73 23.66 -5.16 24.62
N LEU A 74 22.34 -5.19 24.88
CA LEU A 74 21.70 -6.22 25.71
C LEU A 74 21.42 -7.46 24.86
N TYR A 75 22.11 -8.55 25.13
CA TYR A 75 21.83 -9.84 24.49
C TYR A 75 20.82 -10.63 25.34
N LEU A 76 19.57 -10.72 24.89
CA LEU A 76 18.55 -11.62 25.47
C LEU A 76 18.64 -13.02 24.86
N ASN A 77 19.84 -13.58 24.74
CA ASN A 77 20.09 -14.89 24.14
C ASN A 77 21.30 -15.59 24.78
N HIS A 78 21.38 -16.92 24.68
CA HIS A 78 22.54 -17.74 25.07
C HIS A 78 23.55 -17.86 23.91
N TYR A 79 24.84 -17.81 24.24
CA TYR A 79 26.00 -17.63 23.33
C TYR A 79 26.12 -18.64 22.16
N SER A 80 25.40 -19.75 22.18
CA SER A 80 25.23 -20.60 20.99
C SER A 80 23.83 -21.22 20.95
N GLN A 81 23.18 -21.03 19.81
CA GLN A 81 21.92 -21.67 19.37
C GLN A 81 20.64 -21.45 20.22
N GLY A 82 20.57 -20.45 21.09
CA GLY A 82 19.33 -20.09 21.80
C GLY A 82 18.40 -19.22 20.95
N LYS A 83 17.08 -19.35 21.13
CA LYS A 83 16.07 -18.41 20.61
C LYS A 83 15.81 -17.36 21.69
N THR A 84 15.82 -16.07 21.33
CA THR A 84 15.26 -15.03 22.20
C THR A 84 13.74 -15.24 22.30
N LEU A 85 13.26 -15.77 23.44
CA LEU A 85 11.84 -15.98 23.69
C LEU A 85 11.30 -14.83 24.53
N ILE A 86 10.70 -13.82 23.88
CA ILE A 86 9.93 -12.80 24.59
C ILE A 86 8.50 -13.30 24.69
N ASN A 87 8.08 -13.48 25.95
CA ASN A 87 6.81 -14.00 26.43
C ASN A 87 6.59 -15.54 26.31
N THR A 88 7.06 -16.28 27.31
CA THR A 88 6.83 -17.73 27.45
C THR A 88 5.64 -18.10 28.33
N GLN A 89 4.90 -17.13 28.90
CA GLN A 89 3.88 -17.35 29.94
C GLN A 89 2.59 -16.49 29.79
N GLY A 90 2.46 -15.67 28.73
CA GLY A 90 1.31 -14.80 28.46
C GLY A 90 1.63 -13.29 28.51
N GLY A 91 0.86 -12.49 27.73
CA GLY A 91 1.06 -11.04 27.54
C GLY A 91 1.27 -10.61 26.07
N ASP A 92 1.38 -9.32 25.81
CA ASP A 92 1.66 -8.72 24.50
C ASP A 92 2.94 -7.86 24.59
N VAL A 93 3.72 -7.77 23.51
CA VAL A 93 5.00 -7.02 23.48
C VAL A 93 4.78 -5.63 22.93
N GLY A 94 4.99 -4.61 23.76
CA GLY A 94 4.96 -3.19 23.37
C GLY A 94 6.35 -2.65 23.11
N ILE A 95 6.57 -2.00 21.98
CA ILE A 95 7.74 -1.16 21.71
C ILE A 95 7.24 0.27 21.54
N GLY A 96 7.64 1.18 22.43
CA GLY A 96 7.14 2.56 22.43
C GLY A 96 5.72 2.73 22.98
N THR A 97 5.14 1.69 23.60
CA THR A 97 3.82 1.75 24.27
C THR A 97 3.79 0.86 25.52
N THR A 98 3.10 1.30 26.56
CA THR A 98 2.86 0.53 27.79
C THR A 98 1.55 -0.26 27.76
N VAL A 99 0.70 -0.03 26.75
CA VAL A 99 -0.58 -0.72 26.56
C VAL A 99 -0.61 -1.30 25.14
N PRO A 100 0.00 -2.48 24.91
CA PRO A 100 -0.06 -3.14 23.61
C PRO A 100 -1.50 -3.55 23.27
N GLY A 101 -1.92 -3.36 22.01
CA GLY A 101 -3.26 -3.75 21.53
C GLY A 101 -3.27 -5.05 20.73
N ALA A 102 -2.09 -5.67 20.57
CA ALA A 102 -1.87 -6.92 19.85
C ALA A 102 -0.56 -7.54 20.35
N LYS A 103 -0.35 -8.84 20.04
CA LYS A 103 0.82 -9.63 20.45
C LYS A 103 2.16 -8.93 20.25
N LEU A 104 2.28 -8.15 19.19
CA LEU A 104 3.34 -7.17 18.99
C LEU A 104 2.68 -5.83 18.63
N HIS A 105 2.90 -4.80 19.44
CA HIS A 105 2.47 -3.43 19.15
C HIS A 105 3.70 -2.52 19.15
N VAL A 106 4.06 -2.05 17.96
CA VAL A 106 5.11 -1.03 17.80
C VAL A 106 4.45 0.32 17.59
N ASN A 107 4.54 1.19 18.61
CA ASN A 107 4.06 2.56 18.55
C ASN A 107 5.25 3.51 18.43
N ASN A 108 5.53 3.95 17.21
CA ASN A 108 6.49 5.00 16.95
C ASN A 108 5.71 6.26 16.55
N GLY A 109 6.05 7.38 17.18
CA GLY A 109 5.39 8.67 16.97
C GLY A 109 5.41 9.15 15.52
N ASN A 110 4.85 10.33 15.26
CA ASN A 110 4.63 10.82 13.90
C ASN A 110 5.95 10.97 13.09
N ASN A 111 5.88 10.67 11.79
CA ASN A 111 6.97 10.79 10.83
C ASN A 111 8.23 9.97 11.17
N SER A 112 8.04 8.80 11.77
CA SER A 112 9.12 7.90 12.21
C SER A 112 8.95 6.51 11.60
N TYR A 113 10.06 5.84 11.30
CA TYR A 113 10.00 4.43 10.93
C TYR A 113 9.46 3.63 12.11
N GLY A 114 8.31 2.99 11.93
CA GLY A 114 7.69 2.08 12.87
C GLY A 114 8.51 0.80 13.01
N THR A 115 8.83 0.16 11.90
CA THR A 115 9.54 -1.12 11.90
C THR A 115 10.33 -1.30 10.61
N ILE A 116 11.53 -1.87 10.72
CA ILE A 116 12.24 -2.44 9.58
C ILE A 116 11.85 -3.91 9.49
N LEU A 117 11.16 -4.28 8.42
CA LEU A 117 10.58 -5.61 8.21
C LEU A 117 11.59 -6.58 7.58
N ALA A 118 12.47 -6.06 6.72
CA ALA A 118 13.57 -6.79 6.12
C ALA A 118 14.69 -5.83 5.72
N ASN A 119 15.93 -6.31 5.75
CA ASN A 119 17.12 -5.65 5.20
C ASN A 119 17.76 -6.57 4.16
N ALA A 120 18.42 -5.99 3.17
CA ALA A 120 19.35 -6.72 2.33
C ALA A 120 20.78 -6.61 2.91
N ASP A 121 21.73 -7.39 2.38
CA ASP A 121 23.15 -7.33 2.77
C ASP A 121 23.84 -6.00 2.38
N GLU A 122 23.12 -5.09 1.73
CA GLU A 122 23.56 -3.73 1.48
C GLU A 122 23.13 -2.77 2.61
N SER A 123 24.07 -1.93 3.05
CA SER A 123 23.94 -1.07 4.24
C SER A 123 22.79 -0.05 4.24
N SER A 124 22.10 0.15 3.12
CA SER A 124 21.12 1.23 2.96
C SER A 124 19.77 0.80 2.40
N PHE A 125 19.53 -0.51 2.25
CA PHE A 125 18.25 -1.02 1.75
C PHE A 125 17.42 -1.67 2.85
N SER A 126 16.16 -1.26 2.92
CA SER A 126 15.20 -1.87 3.83
C SER A 126 13.77 -1.83 3.30
N LEU A 127 12.99 -2.85 3.65
CA LEU A 127 11.54 -2.80 3.64
C LEU A 127 11.09 -2.27 5.00
N TYR A 128 10.32 -1.18 5.01
CA TYR A 128 9.92 -0.51 6.25
C TYR A 128 8.42 -0.28 6.33
N ALA A 129 7.92 -0.22 7.56
CA ALA A 129 6.63 0.37 7.93
C ALA A 129 6.88 1.73 8.61
N LYS A 130 6.20 2.78 8.18
CA LYS A 130 6.37 4.16 8.70
C LYS A 130 5.03 4.76 9.07
N THR A 131 4.96 5.40 10.22
CA THR A 131 3.84 6.24 10.64
C THR A 131 4.12 7.68 10.25
N LEU A 132 3.12 8.38 9.72
CA LEU A 132 3.22 9.78 9.31
C LEU A 132 2.30 10.66 10.15
N VAL A 133 2.44 11.97 10.01
CA VAL A 133 1.57 12.93 10.72
C VAL A 133 0.14 12.68 10.29
N THR A 134 -0.71 12.38 11.26
CA THR A 134 -2.07 11.93 10.97
C THR A 134 -3.10 13.08 10.95
N GLN A 135 -2.67 14.34 11.06
CA GLN A 135 -3.55 15.51 10.99
C GLN A 135 -3.00 16.55 10.00
N PRO A 136 -3.83 17.25 9.21
CA PRO A 136 -5.31 17.19 9.14
C PRO A 136 -5.84 15.97 8.33
N ALA A 137 -7.15 15.91 8.03
CA ALA A 137 -7.79 14.84 7.24
C ALA A 137 -7.11 14.58 5.88
N ASN A 138 -7.17 13.35 5.37
CA ASN A 138 -6.65 12.95 4.05
C ASN A 138 -5.13 13.08 3.90
N VAL A 139 -4.40 13.08 5.01
CA VAL A 139 -2.94 12.96 5.02
C VAL A 139 -2.53 11.51 5.00
N GLU A 140 -1.39 11.25 4.36
CA GLU A 140 -0.73 9.96 4.43
C GLU A 140 -0.48 9.63 5.89
N SER A 141 -1.03 8.51 6.38
CA SER A 141 -0.96 8.13 7.80
C SER A 141 0.01 6.98 8.02
N PHE A 142 0.10 6.09 7.05
CA PHE A 142 0.96 4.92 7.11
C PHE A 142 1.55 4.63 5.74
N ARG A 143 2.80 4.19 5.73
CA ARG A 143 3.51 3.77 4.51
C ARG A 143 4.17 2.42 4.73
N LEU A 144 4.03 1.55 3.74
CA LEU A 144 4.88 0.37 3.55
C LEU A 144 5.73 0.61 2.31
N GLY A 145 7.05 0.66 2.45
CA GLY A 145 7.90 1.08 1.35
C GLY A 145 9.32 0.54 1.39
N LEU A 146 10.00 0.74 0.26
CA LEU A 146 11.42 0.48 0.12
C LEU A 146 12.21 1.75 0.40
N LYS A 147 13.25 1.63 1.22
CA LYS A 147 14.26 2.66 1.42
C LYS A 147 15.53 2.23 0.70
N HIS A 148 16.18 3.18 0.04
CA HIS A 148 17.52 3.00 -0.49
C HIS A 148 18.32 4.30 -0.29
N GLY A 149 19.46 4.22 0.40
CA GLY A 149 20.24 5.41 0.78
C GLY A 149 19.53 6.29 1.82
N LEU A 150 19.68 7.60 1.68
CA LEU A 150 19.07 8.60 2.57
C LEU A 150 17.64 8.98 2.17
N ASN A 151 17.13 8.47 1.03
CA ASN A 151 15.86 8.89 0.45
C ASN A 151 14.80 7.78 0.50
N GLU A 152 13.53 8.19 0.61
CA GLU A 152 12.34 7.31 0.65
C GLU A 152 11.59 7.29 -0.70
N ASN A 153 12.23 7.71 -1.78
CA ASN A 153 11.57 7.93 -3.06
C ASN A 153 11.43 6.67 -3.93
N ASN A 154 11.73 5.47 -3.41
CA ASN A 154 11.56 4.24 -4.17
C ASN A 154 10.07 3.84 -4.26
N GLY A 155 9.77 2.56 -4.50
CA GLY A 155 8.41 2.04 -4.48
C GLY A 155 7.82 2.04 -3.07
N TYR A 156 6.60 2.54 -2.91
CA TYR A 156 5.84 2.43 -1.67
C TYR A 156 4.33 2.38 -1.89
N ILE A 157 3.65 1.79 -0.90
CA ILE A 157 2.20 1.80 -0.74
C ILE A 157 1.90 2.75 0.42
N SER A 158 1.02 3.71 0.16
CA SER A 158 0.62 4.78 1.06
C SER A 158 -0.84 4.64 1.43
N PHE A 159 -1.13 4.68 2.72
CA PHE A 159 -2.45 4.52 3.29
C PHE A 159 -2.89 5.88 3.85
N TYR A 160 -3.89 6.45 3.20
CA TYR A 160 -4.47 7.72 3.59
C TYR A 160 -5.73 7.46 4.38
N ARG A 161 -5.84 8.09 5.54
CA ARG A 161 -7.05 8.01 6.35
C ARG A 161 -7.87 9.28 6.23
N SER A 162 -9.18 9.11 6.32
CA SER A 162 -10.12 10.24 6.47
C SER A 162 -10.26 10.63 7.95
N THR A 163 -11.06 11.65 8.21
CA THR A 163 -11.59 11.97 9.55
C THR A 163 -12.74 11.05 9.96
N SER A 164 -13.26 10.24 9.05
CA SER A 164 -14.29 9.24 9.33
C SER A 164 -13.74 7.81 9.18
N VAL A 165 -14.53 6.83 9.63
CA VAL A 165 -14.25 5.40 9.44
C VAL A 165 -14.29 4.95 7.96
N SER A 166 -14.80 5.80 7.04
CA SER A 166 -15.18 5.39 5.69
C SER A 166 -14.77 6.37 4.57
N GLY A 167 -13.60 6.99 4.66
CA GLY A 167 -13.15 7.93 3.62
C GLY A 167 -11.69 7.83 3.18
N GLY A 168 -10.94 6.85 3.70
CA GLY A 168 -9.53 6.66 3.33
C GLY A 168 -9.35 6.25 1.87
N PHE A 169 -8.12 6.34 1.37
CA PHE A 169 -7.75 5.89 0.03
C PHE A 169 -6.35 5.27 0.04
N LEU A 170 -6.07 4.50 -1.01
CA LEU A 170 -4.77 3.83 -1.20
C LEU A 170 -4.02 4.48 -2.35
N GLY A 171 -2.74 4.79 -2.14
CA GLY A 171 -1.84 5.29 -3.18
C GLY A 171 -0.67 4.33 -3.39
N LEU A 172 -0.37 4.01 -4.64
CA LEU A 172 0.88 3.33 -5.04
C LEU A 172 1.78 4.35 -5.70
N ALA A 173 3.02 4.43 -5.23
CA ALA A 173 3.95 5.47 -5.64
C ALA A 173 5.31 4.91 -6.04
N THR A 174 5.94 5.62 -6.98
CA THR A 174 7.32 5.40 -7.41
C THR A 174 7.99 6.73 -7.68
N ASN A 175 9.29 6.83 -7.41
CA ASN A 175 10.04 8.08 -7.49
C ASN A 175 9.40 9.20 -6.64
N GLY A 176 8.89 8.87 -5.45
CA GLY A 176 8.23 9.84 -4.58
C GLY A 176 6.86 10.33 -5.04
N LEU A 177 6.35 9.86 -6.19
CA LEU A 177 5.10 10.33 -6.79
C LEU A 177 4.06 9.23 -6.84
N GLU A 178 2.82 9.57 -6.46
CA GLU A 178 1.66 8.70 -6.64
C GLU A 178 1.42 8.43 -8.12
N ARG A 179 1.30 7.15 -8.49
CA ARG A 179 1.07 6.69 -9.87
C ARG A 179 -0.31 6.10 -10.04
N ILE A 180 -0.77 5.35 -9.03
CA ILE A 180 -2.07 4.70 -8.99
C ILE A 180 -2.76 5.06 -7.68
N ARG A 181 -4.05 5.38 -7.77
CA ARG A 181 -4.94 5.63 -6.64
C ARG A 181 -6.10 4.66 -6.66
N ILE A 182 -6.47 4.12 -5.50
CA ILE A 182 -7.82 3.57 -5.27
C ILE A 182 -8.52 4.55 -4.33
N SER A 183 -9.50 5.27 -4.87
CA SER A 183 -10.27 6.27 -4.11
C SER A 183 -11.17 5.64 -3.05
N LYS A 184 -11.71 6.46 -2.16
CA LYS A 184 -12.69 6.03 -1.14
C LYS A 184 -13.95 5.36 -1.73
N ASP A 185 -14.29 5.70 -2.98
CA ASP A 185 -15.46 5.19 -3.69
C ASP A 185 -15.14 3.93 -4.52
N GLY A 186 -13.91 3.42 -4.40
CA GLY A 186 -13.42 2.24 -5.09
C GLY A 186 -12.98 2.47 -6.54
N ASN A 187 -13.01 3.72 -7.02
CA ASN A 187 -12.53 4.07 -8.36
C ASN A 187 -11.01 4.08 -8.42
N VAL A 188 -10.45 3.53 -9.50
CA VAL A 188 -9.01 3.46 -9.77
C VAL A 188 -8.59 4.61 -10.68
N GLY A 189 -7.62 5.41 -10.23
CA GLY A 189 -6.99 6.46 -11.03
C GLY A 189 -5.56 6.09 -11.40
N ILE A 190 -5.19 6.19 -12.68
CA ILE A 190 -3.80 6.07 -13.15
C ILE A 190 -3.37 7.44 -13.69
N GLY A 191 -2.35 8.04 -13.07
CA GLY A 191 -1.88 9.39 -13.41
C GLY A 191 -2.86 10.52 -13.02
N THR A 192 -3.89 10.22 -12.24
CA THR A 192 -4.85 11.20 -11.70
C THR A 192 -5.20 10.85 -10.26
N THR A 193 -5.43 11.89 -9.44
CA THR A 193 -5.91 11.75 -8.06
C THR A 193 -7.43 11.86 -7.94
N SER A 194 -8.11 12.15 -9.06
CA SER A 194 -9.55 12.41 -9.13
C SER A 194 -10.18 11.52 -10.20
N PRO A 195 -10.25 10.19 -9.98
CA PRO A 195 -10.94 9.31 -10.91
C PRO A 195 -12.45 9.56 -10.84
N ASP A 196 -13.03 9.83 -12.01
CA ASP A 196 -14.47 10.07 -12.24
C ASP A 196 -15.23 8.79 -12.61
N GLU A 197 -14.52 7.76 -13.07
CA GLU A 197 -15.07 6.45 -13.44
C GLU A 197 -14.40 5.32 -12.66
N LYS A 198 -14.92 4.09 -12.80
CA LYS A 198 -14.31 2.91 -12.13
C LYS A 198 -12.83 2.75 -12.44
N LEU A 199 -12.43 3.09 -13.67
CA LEU A 199 -11.05 3.22 -14.08
C LEU A 199 -10.88 4.51 -14.89
N THR A 200 -10.15 5.48 -14.35
CA THR A 200 -9.77 6.71 -15.06
C THR A 200 -8.26 6.71 -15.32
N VAL A 201 -7.87 6.83 -16.60
CA VAL A 201 -6.46 6.89 -17.00
C VAL A 201 -6.16 8.25 -17.61
N LYS A 202 -5.32 9.06 -16.95
CA LYS A 202 -4.83 10.33 -17.50
C LYS A 202 -3.59 10.08 -18.36
N GLY A 203 -3.80 9.49 -19.53
CA GLY A 203 -2.74 9.11 -20.46
C GLY A 203 -3.23 8.21 -21.58
N LYS A 204 -2.28 7.57 -22.28
CA LYS A 204 -2.58 6.59 -23.33
C LYS A 204 -2.59 5.19 -22.75
N ILE A 205 -3.51 4.36 -23.24
CA ILE A 205 -3.56 2.91 -22.97
C ILE A 205 -3.03 2.22 -24.22
N HIS A 206 -2.02 1.35 -24.07
CA HIS A 206 -1.54 0.46 -25.13
C HIS A 206 -1.94 -0.96 -24.75
N SER A 207 -2.85 -1.54 -25.52
CA SER A 207 -3.41 -2.86 -25.32
C SER A 207 -3.35 -3.65 -26.61
N GLU A 208 -3.17 -4.97 -26.51
CA GLU A 208 -3.24 -5.86 -27.67
C GLU A 208 -4.68 -5.98 -28.20
N GLU A 209 -5.67 -6.04 -27.30
CA GLU A 209 -7.09 -6.12 -27.64
C GLU A 209 -7.95 -5.41 -26.58
N VAL A 210 -9.09 -4.85 -27.00
CA VAL A 210 -10.13 -4.31 -26.11
C VAL A 210 -11.47 -4.93 -26.49
N LYS A 211 -12.01 -5.79 -25.62
CA LYS A 211 -13.39 -6.27 -25.73
C LYS A 211 -14.30 -5.34 -24.93
N VAL A 212 -15.29 -4.76 -25.61
CA VAL A 212 -16.31 -3.90 -25.00
C VAL A 212 -17.62 -4.66 -24.96
N ASP A 213 -18.07 -5.03 -23.76
CA ASP A 213 -19.39 -5.62 -23.57
C ASP A 213 -20.45 -4.51 -23.65
N LEU A 214 -21.40 -4.67 -24.56
CA LEU A 214 -22.48 -3.72 -24.78
C LEU A 214 -23.78 -4.26 -24.18
N SER A 215 -24.56 -3.38 -23.56
CA SER A 215 -25.92 -3.70 -23.10
C SER A 215 -26.99 -3.45 -24.15
N VAL A 216 -26.61 -2.93 -25.33
CA VAL A 216 -27.51 -2.67 -26.45
C VAL A 216 -27.23 -3.63 -27.60
N PRO A 217 -28.26 -4.16 -28.29
CA PRO A 217 -28.06 -5.03 -29.44
C PRO A 217 -27.46 -4.27 -30.65
N GLY A 218 -26.87 -5.03 -31.57
CA GLY A 218 -26.43 -4.58 -32.90
C GLY A 218 -27.49 -3.74 -33.63
N PRO A 219 -27.07 -2.84 -34.55
CA PRO A 219 -28.00 -2.00 -35.29
C PRO A 219 -28.79 -2.73 -36.39
N ASP A 220 -28.76 -4.07 -36.43
CA ASP A 220 -29.48 -4.94 -37.39
C ASP A 220 -30.98 -4.62 -37.55
N TYR A 221 -31.56 -3.83 -36.64
CA TYR A 221 -32.89 -3.27 -36.81
C TYR A 221 -33.03 -2.40 -38.06
N VAL A 222 -31.94 -1.87 -38.63
CA VAL A 222 -31.93 -1.12 -39.90
C VAL A 222 -32.46 -1.98 -41.04
N PHE A 223 -32.26 -3.30 -41.00
CA PHE A 223 -32.75 -4.23 -42.02
C PHE A 223 -34.16 -4.77 -41.78
N LYS A 224 -34.83 -4.38 -40.69
CA LYS A 224 -36.18 -4.85 -40.39
C LYS A 224 -37.22 -4.12 -41.24
N GLU A 225 -38.28 -4.84 -41.59
CA GLU A 225 -39.42 -4.26 -42.29
C GLU A 225 -40.03 -3.11 -41.48
N GLY A 226 -40.30 -1.98 -42.14
CA GLY A 226 -40.81 -0.77 -41.49
C GLY A 226 -39.74 0.13 -40.86
N TYR A 227 -38.45 -0.16 -41.04
CA TYR A 227 -37.39 0.80 -40.70
C TYR A 227 -37.53 2.07 -41.53
N ASP A 228 -37.62 3.23 -40.87
CA ASP A 228 -37.77 4.54 -41.51
C ASP A 228 -36.41 5.06 -41.99
N LEU A 229 -35.97 4.52 -43.13
CA LEU A 229 -34.75 4.98 -43.80
C LEU A 229 -34.99 6.39 -44.35
N ARG A 230 -34.31 7.38 -43.76
CA ARG A 230 -34.32 8.77 -44.24
C ARG A 230 -33.99 8.82 -45.73
N SER A 231 -34.55 9.75 -46.47
CA SER A 231 -34.14 9.93 -47.87
C SER A 231 -32.75 10.58 -47.97
N LEU A 232 -32.00 10.30 -49.04
CA LEU A 232 -30.71 10.97 -49.29
C LEU A 232 -30.84 12.51 -49.35
N LYS A 233 -32.01 13.02 -49.76
CA LYS A 233 -32.31 14.44 -49.74
C LYS A 233 -32.36 14.99 -48.31
N GLU A 234 -33.07 14.31 -47.40
CA GLU A 234 -33.15 14.72 -46.00
C GLU A 234 -31.81 14.58 -45.28
N VAL A 235 -31.03 13.55 -45.63
CA VAL A 235 -29.65 13.40 -45.12
C VAL A 235 -28.78 14.57 -45.60
N GLN A 236 -28.86 14.94 -46.87
CA GLN A 236 -28.14 16.08 -47.42
C GLN A 236 -28.54 17.39 -46.74
N GLU A 237 -29.83 17.63 -46.53
CA GLU A 237 -30.33 18.80 -45.82
C GLU A 237 -29.79 18.85 -44.39
N HIS A 238 -29.81 17.72 -43.66
CA HIS A 238 -29.26 17.62 -42.32
C HIS A 238 -27.75 17.92 -42.27
N ILE A 239 -26.97 17.37 -43.20
CA ILE A 239 -25.52 17.63 -43.28
C ILE A 239 -25.27 19.11 -43.58
N ARG A 240 -26.06 19.73 -44.46
CA ARG A 240 -25.93 21.16 -44.78
C ARG A 240 -26.21 22.04 -43.57
N GLU A 241 -27.16 21.66 -42.72
CA GLU A 241 -27.55 22.42 -41.54
C GLU A 241 -26.64 22.18 -40.33
N ASN A 242 -26.18 20.95 -40.13
CA ASN A 242 -25.50 20.52 -38.89
C ASN A 242 -24.01 20.19 -39.09
N GLY A 243 -23.56 19.96 -40.33
CA GLY A 243 -22.16 19.67 -40.64
C GLY A 243 -21.68 18.26 -40.28
N HIS A 244 -22.60 17.35 -39.92
CA HIS A 244 -22.30 15.95 -39.62
C HIS A 244 -23.46 15.03 -40.02
N LEU A 245 -23.23 13.71 -39.97
CA LEU A 245 -24.26 12.72 -40.27
C LEU A 245 -25.33 12.67 -39.17
N PRO A 246 -26.59 12.31 -39.52
CA PRO A 246 -27.61 12.02 -38.52
C PRO A 246 -27.16 10.98 -37.49
N ASN A 247 -27.55 11.17 -36.23
CA ASN A 247 -27.24 10.32 -35.07
C ASN A 247 -25.75 10.25 -34.67
N ILE A 248 -24.84 10.79 -35.47
CA ILE A 248 -23.41 10.94 -35.11
C ILE A 248 -23.24 12.26 -34.35
N PRO A 249 -22.60 12.27 -33.18
CA PRO A 249 -22.37 13.52 -32.45
C PRO A 249 -21.44 14.44 -33.24
N SER A 250 -21.61 15.75 -33.05
CA SER A 250 -20.75 16.74 -33.69
C SER A 250 -19.31 16.70 -33.14
N ALA A 251 -18.35 17.24 -33.89
CA ALA A 251 -16.97 17.34 -33.42
C ALA A 251 -16.84 18.13 -32.11
N ALA A 252 -17.66 19.18 -31.93
CA ALA A 252 -17.69 19.99 -30.70
C ALA A 252 -18.21 19.19 -29.50
N GLU A 253 -19.21 18.32 -29.69
CA GLU A 253 -19.70 17.43 -28.63
C GLU A 253 -18.67 16.36 -28.27
N MET A 254 -17.98 15.79 -29.26
CA MET A 254 -16.91 14.81 -29.04
C MET A 254 -15.70 15.42 -28.32
N GLU A 255 -15.33 16.67 -28.63
CA GLU A 255 -14.23 17.36 -27.95
C GLU A 255 -14.57 17.66 -26.49
N LYS A 256 -15.83 18.03 -26.22
CA LYS A 256 -16.28 18.37 -24.87
C LYS A 256 -16.48 17.14 -23.97
N ASN A 257 -17.10 16.09 -24.50
CA ASN A 257 -17.57 14.95 -23.70
C ASN A 257 -16.71 13.69 -23.90
N GLY A 258 -15.78 13.70 -24.85
CA GLY A 258 -15.04 12.51 -25.27
C GLY A 258 -15.86 11.63 -26.23
N VAL A 259 -15.30 10.46 -26.55
CA VAL A 259 -15.93 9.48 -27.44
C VAL A 259 -16.06 8.16 -26.72
N GLU A 260 -17.30 7.70 -26.57
CA GLU A 260 -17.59 6.36 -26.06
C GLU A 260 -17.35 5.33 -27.17
N LEU A 261 -16.19 4.68 -27.14
CA LEU A 261 -15.72 3.79 -28.22
C LEU A 261 -16.77 2.74 -28.63
N GLY A 262 -17.41 2.09 -27.66
CA GLY A 262 -18.44 1.08 -27.90
C GLY A 262 -19.65 1.65 -28.64
N LEU A 263 -20.25 2.73 -28.13
CA LEU A 263 -21.41 3.37 -28.76
C LEU A 263 -21.07 3.98 -30.11
N MET A 264 -19.87 4.56 -30.26
CA MET A 264 -19.42 5.13 -31.53
C MET A 264 -19.29 4.04 -32.60
N ASN A 265 -18.71 2.87 -32.28
CA ASN A 265 -18.66 1.74 -33.20
C ASN A 265 -20.06 1.27 -33.62
N MET A 266 -21.03 1.27 -32.71
CA MET A 266 -22.42 0.90 -33.02
C MET A 266 -23.09 1.90 -33.96
N LYS A 267 -22.91 3.20 -33.70
CA LYS A 267 -23.40 4.26 -34.59
C LYS A 267 -22.77 4.19 -35.98
N LEU A 268 -21.47 3.89 -36.05
CA LEU A 268 -20.78 3.68 -37.32
C LEU A 268 -21.33 2.46 -38.07
N LEU A 269 -21.59 1.35 -37.36
CA LEU A 269 -22.21 0.17 -37.96
C LEU A 269 -23.62 0.48 -38.47
N GLU A 270 -24.44 1.21 -37.72
CA GLU A 270 -25.76 1.68 -38.16
C GLU A 270 -25.66 2.47 -39.48
N LYS A 271 -24.69 3.40 -39.58
CA LYS A 271 -24.50 4.16 -40.83
C LYS A 271 -24.02 3.28 -42.00
N ILE A 272 -23.21 2.25 -41.74
CA ILE A 272 -22.80 1.29 -42.77
C ILE A 272 -24.00 0.48 -43.29
N GLU A 273 -24.90 0.08 -42.39
CA GLU A 273 -26.12 -0.65 -42.76
C GLU A 273 -27.09 0.24 -43.56
N GLU A 274 -27.30 1.49 -43.15
CA GLU A 274 -28.08 2.48 -43.92
C GLU A 274 -27.46 2.73 -45.31
N LEU A 275 -26.14 2.92 -45.37
CA LEU A 275 -25.39 3.04 -46.64
C LEU A 275 -25.61 1.84 -47.54
N THR A 276 -25.65 0.64 -46.97
CA THR A 276 -25.92 -0.60 -47.71
C THR A 276 -27.33 -0.59 -48.30
N LEU A 277 -28.34 -0.12 -47.57
CA LEU A 277 -29.70 0.02 -48.11
C LEU A 277 -29.78 1.05 -49.25
N TYR A 278 -29.15 2.21 -49.11
CA TYR A 278 -29.10 3.19 -50.20
C TYR A 278 -28.44 2.63 -51.47
N LEU A 279 -27.38 1.84 -51.31
CA LEU A 279 -26.69 1.20 -52.44
C LEU A 279 -27.56 0.15 -53.12
N ILE A 280 -28.32 -0.65 -52.35
CA ILE A 280 -29.28 -1.61 -52.91
C ILE A 280 -30.33 -0.86 -53.73
N HIS A 281 -30.96 0.18 -53.17
CA HIS A 281 -31.95 0.99 -53.88
C HIS A 281 -31.38 1.64 -55.15
N GLN A 282 -30.17 2.20 -55.08
CA GLN A 282 -29.52 2.77 -56.27
C GLN A 282 -29.23 1.72 -57.34
N ASN A 283 -28.81 0.52 -56.96
CA ASN A 283 -28.54 -0.55 -57.92
C ASN A 283 -29.82 -1.03 -58.62
N GLU A 284 -30.92 -1.14 -57.88
CA GLU A 284 -32.25 -1.44 -58.44
C GLU A 284 -32.69 -0.35 -59.43
N GLU A 285 -32.53 0.93 -59.06
CA GLU A 285 -32.85 2.05 -59.95
C GLU A 285 -32.00 2.03 -61.23
N ILE A 286 -30.69 1.80 -61.12
CA ILE A 286 -29.78 1.69 -62.26
C ILE A 286 -30.21 0.54 -63.19
N PHE A 287 -30.60 -0.60 -62.63
CA PHE A 287 -31.06 -1.74 -63.41
C PHE A 287 -32.33 -1.41 -64.20
N GLU A 288 -33.29 -0.75 -63.56
CA GLU A 288 -34.52 -0.30 -64.22
C GLU A 288 -34.26 0.77 -65.28
N LEU A 289 -33.32 1.70 -65.02
CA LEU A 289 -32.88 2.68 -66.02
C LEU A 289 -32.22 1.99 -67.23
N ARG A 290 -31.36 0.99 -67.01
CA ARG A 290 -30.71 0.23 -68.09
C ARG A 290 -31.71 -0.51 -68.96
N LYS A 291 -32.70 -1.17 -68.36
CA LYS A 291 -33.80 -1.80 -69.12
C LYS A 291 -34.56 -0.78 -69.98
N LYS A 292 -34.86 0.40 -69.42
CA LYS A 292 -35.54 1.47 -70.17
C LYS A 292 -34.70 1.96 -71.35
N VAL A 293 -33.39 2.10 -71.16
CA VAL A 293 -32.47 2.49 -72.25
C VAL A 293 -32.45 1.44 -73.35
N GLU A 294 -32.32 0.15 -73.01
CA GLU A 294 -32.32 -0.95 -73.98
C GLU A 294 -33.63 -1.01 -74.80
N ILE A 295 -34.78 -0.73 -74.17
CA ILE A 295 -36.08 -0.65 -74.86
C ILE A 295 -36.13 0.54 -75.83
N LEU A 296 -35.50 1.66 -75.48
CA LEU A 296 -35.48 2.86 -76.31
C LEU A 296 -34.51 2.75 -77.48
N GLU A 297 -33.37 2.06 -77.31
CA GLU A 297 -32.38 1.84 -78.37
C GLU A 297 -32.82 0.81 -79.42
N ASN A 298 -33.74 -0.08 -79.08
CA ASN A 298 -34.29 -1.10 -79.98
C ASN A 298 -35.56 -0.64 -80.75
N LYS A 299 -35.85 0.66 -80.78
CA LYS A 299 -36.93 1.28 -81.56
C LYS A 299 -36.38 2.10 -82.71
#